data_AF-A0A7S4AMF1-F1
#
_entry.id   AF-A0A7S4AMF1-F1
#
_cell.length_a   1.000
_cell.length_b   1.000
_cell.length_c   1.000
_cell.angle_alpha   90.00
_cell.angle_beta   90.00
_cell.angle_gamma   90.00
#
_symmetry.space_group_name_H-M   'P 1'
#
loop_
_entity.id
_entity.type
_entity.pdbx_description
1 polymer ?
#
loop_
_entity_poly.entity_id
_entity_poly.type
_entity_poly.pdbx_seq_one_letter_code
_entity_poly.pdbx_strand_id
1 'polypeptide(L)'
;MDVDSGREGIDGFSEMGSHADTTIAGSNMVMLDDLADVLHFVNVSPFSDDYAPIKKVPIAQCATAWTDPESGVVWILVFDEALYFGDKVRNSLINPNQIRSHAFNKVDDTPRQFDPNSNHGITFVSDVDDKTLFIPLHMDGVISYFALMSAIM
;
A
#
# COMPACT_ATOMS: atom_id res chain seq x y z
N MET A 1 -5.18 -8.48 -26.66
CA MET A 1 -4.56 -7.29 -27.28
C MET A 1 -4.24 -6.38 -26.11
N ASP A 2 -3.04 -6.53 -25.58
CA ASP A 2 -2.57 -5.73 -24.46
C ASP A 2 -2.35 -4.31 -24.96
N VAL A 3 -3.15 -3.39 -24.43
CA VAL A 3 -2.91 -1.96 -24.55
C VAL A 3 -1.77 -1.66 -23.58
N ASP A 4 -0.55 -1.69 -24.10
CA ASP A 4 0.62 -1.15 -23.43
C ASP A 4 0.34 0.32 -23.09
N SER A 5 0.12 0.58 -21.80
CA SER A 5 -0.26 1.90 -21.28
C SER A 5 0.92 2.87 -21.15
N GLY A 6 2.06 2.61 -21.82
CA GLY A 6 3.19 3.54 -21.84
C GLY A 6 3.82 3.79 -20.46
N ARG A 7 3.80 2.77 -19.59
CA ARG A 7 4.30 2.84 -18.21
C ARG A 7 5.67 2.15 -18.09
N GLU A 8 6.66 2.59 -18.88
CA GLU A 8 8.04 2.09 -18.74
C GLU A 8 8.61 2.47 -17.36
N GLY A 9 9.10 1.48 -16.61
CA GLY A 9 9.78 1.67 -15.32
C GLY A 9 8.91 1.58 -14.06
N ILE A 10 7.62 1.21 -14.17
CA ILE A 10 6.74 0.98 -13.01
C ILE A 10 6.50 -0.52 -12.82
N ASP A 11 6.89 -1.05 -11.65
CA ASP A 11 6.88 -2.48 -11.35
C ASP A 11 5.67 -2.90 -10.51
N GLY A 12 4.93 -1.94 -9.97
CA GLY A 12 3.71 -2.21 -9.22
C GLY A 12 3.00 -0.94 -8.75
N PHE A 13 1.80 -1.14 -8.22
CA PHE A 13 0.98 -0.09 -7.64
C PHE A 13 0.50 -0.51 -6.26
N SER A 14 0.46 0.47 -5.36
CA SER A 14 -0.19 0.34 -4.06
C SER A 14 -1.41 1.24 -4.06
N GLU A 15 -2.59 0.63 -3.94
CA GLU A 15 -3.88 1.31 -4.07
C GLU A 15 -4.45 1.67 -2.71
N MET A 16 -5.14 2.81 -2.61
CA MET A 16 -5.84 3.17 -1.38
C MET A 16 -7.15 2.39 -1.28
N GLY A 17 -7.27 1.55 -0.26
CA GLY A 17 -8.42 0.66 -0.06
C GLY A 17 -8.84 0.58 1.40
N SER A 18 -10.01 1.15 1.73
CA SER A 18 -10.61 1.08 3.07
C SER A 18 -11.65 -0.04 3.23
N HIS A 19 -11.78 -0.92 2.25
CA HIS A 19 -12.73 -2.05 2.30
C HIS A 19 -12.33 -3.13 3.32
N ALA A 20 -11.04 -3.30 3.56
CA ALA A 20 -10.51 -4.12 4.65
C ALA A 20 -10.08 -3.20 5.79
N ASP A 21 -10.20 -3.66 7.04
CA ASP A 21 -9.84 -2.87 8.23
C ASP A 21 -8.32 -2.62 8.38
N THR A 22 -7.49 -3.33 7.61
CA THR A 22 -6.03 -3.21 7.58
C THR A 22 -5.49 -3.31 6.14
N THR A 23 -4.21 -3.00 5.97
CA THR A 23 -3.46 -3.11 4.71
C THR A 23 -3.34 -4.56 4.26
N ILE A 24 -3.55 -4.78 2.97
CA ILE A 24 -3.30 -6.06 2.29
C ILE A 24 -1.98 -5.95 1.53
N ALA A 25 -1.04 -6.83 1.87
CA ALA A 25 0.24 -6.95 1.19
C ALA A 25 0.14 -7.96 0.04
N GLY A 26 0.17 -7.44 -1.20
CA GLY A 26 0.16 -8.21 -2.44
C GLY A 26 1.57 -8.57 -2.92
N SER A 27 1.70 -8.90 -4.21
CA SER A 27 2.98 -9.34 -4.82
C SER A 27 4.08 -8.26 -4.84
N ASN A 28 3.73 -7.00 -4.65
CA ASN A 28 4.68 -5.88 -4.57
C ASN A 28 5.18 -5.58 -3.14
N MET A 29 4.90 -6.47 -2.19
CA MET A 29 5.38 -6.40 -0.81
C MET A 29 6.03 -7.71 -0.39
N VAL A 30 7.02 -7.61 0.50
CA VAL A 30 7.64 -8.75 1.15
C VAL A 30 7.18 -8.84 2.61
N MET A 31 6.93 -10.04 3.08
CA MET A 31 6.75 -10.30 4.52
C MET A 31 8.13 -10.27 5.18
N LEU A 32 8.26 -9.50 6.26
CA LEU A 32 9.51 -9.37 7.03
C LEU A 32 9.62 -10.44 8.11
N ASP A 33 8.49 -10.95 8.60
CA ASP A 33 8.45 -12.06 9.55
C ASP A 33 8.74 -13.40 8.88
N ASP A 34 9.43 -14.30 9.59
CA ASP A 34 9.48 -15.71 9.20
C ASP A 34 8.09 -16.34 9.40
N LEU A 35 7.63 -17.13 8.42
CA LEU A 35 6.29 -17.74 8.48
C LEU A 35 6.09 -18.63 9.73
N ALA A 36 7.17 -19.21 10.25
CA ALA A 36 7.15 -20.02 11.47
C ALA A 36 6.90 -19.20 12.74
N ASP A 37 7.20 -17.90 12.71
CA ASP A 37 7.07 -16.98 13.84
C ASP A 37 5.76 -16.17 13.80
N VAL A 38 4.98 -16.28 12.72
CA VAL A 38 3.66 -15.66 12.62
C VAL A 38 2.70 -16.25 13.65
N LEU A 39 2.26 -15.42 14.60
CA LEU A 39 1.40 -15.83 15.71
C LEU A 39 -0.10 -15.75 15.38
N HIS A 40 -0.48 -14.87 14.45
CA HIS A 40 -1.88 -14.54 14.19
C HIS A 40 -2.26 -14.76 12.73
N PHE A 41 -3.44 -15.35 12.56
CA PHE A 41 -4.01 -15.66 11.25
C PHE A 41 -5.49 -15.29 11.24
N VAL A 42 -5.96 -14.78 10.11
CA VAL A 42 -7.37 -14.43 9.90
C VAL A 42 -7.96 -15.14 8.70
N ASN A 43 -9.28 -15.20 8.66
CA ASN A 43 -10.01 -15.63 7.48
C ASN A 43 -10.57 -14.39 6.81
N VAL A 44 -10.34 -14.24 5.51
CA VAL A 44 -10.83 -13.11 4.73
C VAL A 44 -12.00 -13.57 3.89
N SER A 45 -13.16 -12.99 4.14
CA SER A 45 -14.38 -13.26 3.39
C SER A 45 -14.52 -12.26 2.23
N PRO A 46 -14.92 -12.73 1.04
CA PRO A 46 -15.27 -11.86 -0.07
C PRO A 46 -16.55 -11.07 0.21
N PHE A 47 -16.83 -10.08 -0.63
CA PHE A 47 -18.05 -9.27 -0.51
C PHE A 47 -19.35 -10.06 -0.76
N SER A 48 -19.32 -11.08 -1.63
CA SER A 48 -20.46 -11.95 -1.91
C SER A 48 -20.28 -13.32 -1.24
N ASP A 49 -21.35 -13.86 -0.67
CA ASP A 49 -21.42 -15.20 -0.07
C ASP A 49 -21.21 -16.33 -1.11
N ASP A 50 -21.30 -16.02 -2.41
CA ASP A 50 -21.09 -16.99 -3.50
C ASP A 50 -19.63 -17.48 -3.58
N TYR A 51 -18.70 -16.77 -2.95
CA TYR A 51 -17.28 -17.09 -3.00
C TYR A 51 -16.76 -17.58 -1.65
N ALA A 52 -15.94 -18.63 -1.69
CA ALA A 52 -15.36 -19.20 -0.48
C ALA A 52 -14.33 -18.23 0.16
N PRO A 53 -14.36 -18.04 1.49
CA PRO A 53 -13.35 -17.24 2.18
C PRO A 53 -11.94 -17.84 2.08
N ILE A 54 -10.93 -16.97 1.95
CA ILE A 54 -9.53 -17.37 2.05
C ILE A 54 -9.21 -17.58 3.54
N LYS A 55 -8.68 -18.76 3.86
CA LYS A 55 -8.43 -19.17 5.25
C LYS A 55 -6.96 -19.02 5.63
N LYS A 56 -6.73 -18.74 6.91
CA LYS A 56 -5.39 -18.66 7.53
C LYS A 56 -4.45 -17.71 6.79
N VAL A 57 -4.93 -16.51 6.50
CA VAL A 57 -4.09 -15.41 6.00
C VAL A 57 -3.23 -14.90 7.16
N PRO A 58 -1.90 -14.90 7.04
CA PRO A 58 -1.01 -14.41 8.09
C PRO A 58 -1.19 -12.90 8.30
N ILE A 59 -1.20 -12.48 9.58
CA ILE A 59 -0.99 -11.09 9.98
C ILE A 59 0.51 -10.94 10.25
N ALA A 60 1.18 -10.06 9.52
CA ALA A 60 2.63 -9.92 9.57
C ALA A 60 3.08 -8.47 9.31
N GLN A 61 4.31 -8.19 9.69
CA GLN A 61 5.00 -7.00 9.22
C GLN A 61 5.40 -7.19 7.75
N CYS A 62 5.00 -6.27 6.89
CA CYS A 62 5.29 -6.30 5.45
C CYS A 62 5.97 -5.00 5.02
N ALA A 63 6.81 -5.08 3.99
CA ALA A 63 7.50 -3.91 3.46
C ALA A 63 7.45 -3.82 1.94
N THR A 64 7.51 -2.59 1.44
CA THR A 64 7.77 -2.28 0.03
C THR A 64 8.78 -1.14 -0.08
N ALA A 65 9.40 -1.01 -1.26
CA ALA A 65 10.33 0.07 -1.54
C ALA A 65 9.66 1.11 -2.45
N TRP A 66 9.69 2.37 -2.03
CA TRP A 66 9.27 3.50 -2.85
C TRP A 66 10.47 4.37 -3.19
N THR A 67 10.70 4.60 -4.47
CA THR A 67 11.78 5.45 -4.96
C THR A 67 11.22 6.83 -5.29
N ASP A 68 11.80 7.87 -4.67
CA ASP A 68 11.48 9.24 -5.01
C ASP A 68 11.87 9.53 -6.47
N PRO A 69 10.91 9.85 -7.35
CA PRO A 69 11.20 10.06 -8.77
C PRO A 69 12.06 11.30 -9.04
N GLU A 70 12.12 12.26 -8.11
CA GLU A 70 12.92 13.48 -8.27
C GLU A 70 14.37 13.27 -7.78
N SER A 71 14.53 12.71 -6.58
CA SER A 71 15.86 12.56 -5.96
C SER A 71 16.53 11.20 -6.19
N GLY A 72 15.77 10.18 -6.58
CA GLY A 72 16.21 8.78 -6.68
C GLY A 72 16.42 8.09 -5.32
N VAL A 73 16.09 8.75 -4.20
CA VAL A 73 16.20 8.17 -2.86
C VAL A 73 15.17 7.05 -2.69
N VAL A 74 15.63 5.88 -2.23
CA VAL A 74 14.76 4.73 -1.94
C VAL A 74 14.34 4.76 -0.47
N TRP A 75 13.05 4.72 -0.24
CA TRP A 75 12.41 4.64 1.07
C TRP A 75 11.80 3.24 1.25
N ILE A 76 12.10 2.60 2.39
CA ILE A 76 11.45 1.36 2.77
C ILE A 76 10.22 1.71 3.60
N LEU A 77 9.04 1.39 3.07
CA LEU A 77 7.76 1.59 3.73
C LEU A 77 7.38 0.29 4.44
N VAL A 78 7.26 0.34 5.76
CA VAL A 78 6.94 -0.81 6.61
C VAL A 78 5.51 -0.67 7.12
N PHE A 79 4.73 -1.75 6.97
CA PHE A 79 3.34 -1.85 7.39
C PHE A 79 3.23 -2.97 8.43
N ASP A 80 3.01 -2.58 9.68
CA ASP A 80 2.71 -3.51 10.77
C ASP A 80 1.29 -4.05 10.64
N GLU A 81 1.06 -5.28 11.12
CA GLU A 81 -0.26 -5.91 11.15
C GLU A 81 -0.98 -5.95 9.78
N ALA A 82 -0.22 -6.12 8.70
CA ALA A 82 -0.76 -6.29 7.35
C ALA A 82 -1.19 -7.74 7.09
N LEU A 83 -2.19 -7.92 6.23
CA LEU A 83 -2.58 -9.24 5.73
C LEU A 83 -1.70 -9.63 4.55
N TYR A 84 -0.85 -10.63 4.71
CA TYR A 84 0.05 -11.04 3.64
C TYR A 84 -0.59 -12.06 2.70
N PHE A 85 -0.85 -11.62 1.47
CA PHE A 85 -1.43 -12.43 0.40
C PHE A 85 -0.39 -12.87 -0.65
N GLY A 86 0.75 -12.17 -0.73
CA GLY A 86 1.77 -12.40 -1.76
C GLY A 86 1.16 -12.41 -3.16
N ASP A 87 1.54 -13.38 -3.98
CA ASP A 87 1.11 -13.49 -5.40
C ASP A 87 -0.40 -13.73 -5.61
N LYS A 88 -1.18 -13.97 -4.55
CA LYS A 88 -2.64 -14.11 -4.66
C LYS A 88 -3.33 -12.79 -4.95
N VAL A 89 -2.68 -11.66 -4.63
CA VAL A 89 -3.20 -10.31 -4.84
C VAL A 89 -2.10 -9.52 -5.54
N ARG A 90 -2.36 -9.06 -6.77
CA ARG A 90 -1.35 -8.39 -7.60
C ARG A 90 -0.88 -7.05 -7.00
N ASN A 91 -1.83 -6.23 -6.55
CA ASN A 91 -1.56 -4.89 -6.03
C ASN A 91 -1.84 -4.87 -4.54
N SER A 92 -0.91 -4.39 -3.73
CA SER A 92 -1.19 -4.11 -2.32
C SER A 92 -2.32 -3.08 -2.17
N LEU A 93 -3.20 -3.31 -1.21
CA LEU A 93 -4.29 -2.40 -0.86
C LEU A 93 -3.96 -1.77 0.48
N ILE A 94 -3.60 -0.50 0.45
CA ILE A 94 -3.17 0.27 1.61
C ILE A 94 -4.39 0.87 2.28
N ASN A 95 -4.60 0.53 3.55
CA ASN A 95 -5.67 1.13 4.31
C ASN A 95 -5.27 2.56 4.74
N PRO A 96 -5.96 3.61 4.26
CA PRO A 96 -5.61 4.98 4.59
C PRO A 96 -5.82 5.31 6.08
N ASN A 97 -6.78 4.65 6.74
CA ASN A 97 -7.05 4.83 8.16
C ASN A 97 -5.98 4.19 9.04
N GLN A 98 -5.39 3.08 8.59
CA GLN A 98 -4.23 2.49 9.28
C GLN A 98 -3.05 3.47 9.25
N ILE A 99 -2.76 4.11 8.11
CA ILE A 99 -1.73 5.15 8.07
C ILE A 99 -2.08 6.31 9.01
N ARG A 100 -3.32 6.82 8.95
CA ARG A 100 -3.79 7.92 9.84
C ARG A 100 -3.73 7.57 11.32
N SER A 101 -3.86 6.28 11.68
CA SER A 101 -3.75 5.83 13.07
C SER A 101 -2.31 5.85 13.59
N HIS A 102 -1.33 5.89 12.69
CA HIS A 102 0.08 5.95 13.05
C HIS A 102 0.56 7.41 13.16
N ALA A 103 0.59 7.89 14.41
CA ALA A 103 1.16 9.16 14.84
C ALA A 103 0.82 10.38 13.93
N PHE A 104 1.83 11.14 13.52
CA PHE A 104 1.70 12.43 12.82
C PHE A 104 1.42 12.29 11.31
N ASN A 105 1.19 11.06 10.82
CA ASN A 105 0.96 10.82 9.42
C ASN A 105 -0.37 11.42 8.95
N LYS A 106 -0.39 11.86 7.69
CA LYS A 106 -1.59 12.40 7.05
C LYS A 106 -1.82 11.70 5.73
N VAL A 107 -3.09 11.49 5.41
CA VAL A 107 -3.52 10.96 4.11
C VAL A 107 -4.59 11.89 3.57
N ASP A 108 -4.25 12.58 2.49
CA ASP A 108 -5.16 13.40 1.69
C ASP A 108 -5.54 12.55 0.46
N ASP A 109 -6.48 11.64 0.59
CA ASP A 109 -6.87 10.69 -0.48
C ASP A 109 -7.99 11.21 -1.40
N THR A 110 -8.56 12.38 -1.08
CA THR A 110 -9.58 13.03 -1.92
C THR A 110 -8.92 13.67 -3.15
N PRO A 111 -9.33 13.32 -4.38
CA PRO A 111 -8.79 13.92 -5.60
C PRO A 111 -9.05 15.43 -5.66
N ARG A 112 -8.08 16.19 -6.20
CA ARG A 112 -8.16 17.66 -6.30
C ARG A 112 -9.36 18.20 -7.07
N GLN A 113 -9.95 17.40 -7.95
CA GLN A 113 -11.18 17.76 -8.67
C GLN A 113 -12.40 17.86 -7.75
N PHE A 114 -12.39 17.19 -6.60
CA PHE A 114 -13.47 17.17 -5.61
C PHE A 114 -13.14 18.03 -4.38
N ASP A 115 -11.86 18.15 -4.03
CA ASP A 115 -11.37 19.09 -3.01
C ASP A 115 -10.12 19.85 -3.52
N PRO A 116 -10.27 21.12 -3.93
CA PRO A 116 -9.14 21.93 -4.41
C PRO A 116 -8.01 22.13 -3.39
N ASN A 117 -8.28 21.94 -2.09
CA ASN A 117 -7.27 22.09 -1.03
C ASN A 117 -6.54 20.79 -0.72
N SER A 118 -6.97 19.66 -1.27
CA SER A 118 -6.31 18.37 -1.05
C SER A 118 -4.92 18.34 -1.69
N ASN A 119 -3.93 17.87 -0.94
CA ASN A 119 -2.61 17.62 -1.52
C ASN A 119 -2.62 16.41 -2.46
N HIS A 120 -3.63 15.54 -2.34
CA HIS A 120 -3.77 14.25 -3.02
C HIS A 120 -2.51 13.39 -2.87
N GLY A 121 -2.24 12.96 -1.63
CA GLY A 121 -0.97 12.37 -1.24
C GLY A 121 -0.95 11.81 0.18
N ILE A 122 0.15 11.15 0.52
CA ILE A 122 0.45 10.64 1.86
C ILE A 122 1.64 11.42 2.40
N THR A 123 1.52 11.92 3.62
CA THR A 123 2.60 12.59 4.35
C THR A 123 2.99 11.73 5.54
N PHE A 124 4.19 11.17 5.50
CA PHE A 124 4.81 10.49 6.63
C PHE A 124 5.67 11.46 7.41
N VAL A 125 5.59 11.40 8.74
CA VAL A 125 6.34 12.30 9.63
C VAL A 125 7.11 11.45 10.63
N SER A 126 8.43 11.63 10.64
CA SER A 126 9.36 11.00 11.58
C SER A 126 9.12 11.53 12.99
N ASP A 127 9.01 10.64 13.96
CA ASP A 127 8.87 10.93 15.39
C ASP A 127 10.21 11.27 16.07
N VAL A 128 11.34 11.05 15.39
CA VAL A 128 12.68 11.26 15.95
C VAL A 128 13.32 12.58 15.51
N ASP A 129 13.13 12.98 14.25
CA ASP A 129 13.86 14.10 13.65
C ASP A 129 13.01 15.07 12.83
N ASP A 130 11.68 15.03 13.00
CA ASP A 130 10.68 15.86 12.31
C ASP A 130 10.79 15.82 10.77
N LYS A 131 11.55 14.86 10.21
CA LYS A 131 11.62 14.68 8.76
C LYS A 131 10.27 14.27 8.23
N THR A 132 9.91 14.86 7.10
CA THR A 132 8.66 14.58 6.41
C THR A 132 8.96 13.97 5.06
N LEU A 133 8.28 12.88 4.74
CA LEU A 133 8.23 12.29 3.40
C LEU A 133 6.83 12.52 2.84
N PHE A 134 6.75 13.10 1.64
CA PHE A 134 5.49 13.22 0.90
C PHE A 134 5.51 12.29 -0.31
N ILE A 135 4.51 11.41 -0.40
CA ILE A 135 4.28 10.54 -1.55
C ILE A 135 3.01 11.01 -2.26
N PRO A 136 3.11 11.49 -3.52
CA PRO A 136 1.93 11.89 -4.28
C PRO A 136 1.07 10.67 -4.64
N LEU A 137 -0.25 10.85 -4.61
CA LEU A 137 -1.20 9.88 -5.13
C LEU A 137 -1.58 10.25 -6.58
N HIS A 138 -1.73 9.22 -7.40
CA HIS A 138 -2.23 9.28 -8.76
C HIS A 138 -3.60 8.61 -8.85
N MET A 139 -4.32 8.85 -9.95
CA MET A 139 -5.65 8.26 -10.19
C MET A 139 -5.59 7.24 -11.32
N ASP A 140 -6.14 6.05 -11.10
CA ASP A 140 -6.53 5.11 -12.16
C ASP A 140 -8.04 4.89 -12.07
N GLY A 141 -8.79 5.53 -12.97
CA GLY A 141 -10.24 5.62 -12.87
C GLY A 141 -10.69 6.31 -11.57
N VAL A 142 -11.23 5.53 -10.63
CA VAL A 142 -11.72 5.99 -9.33
C VAL A 142 -10.79 5.64 -8.16
N ILE A 143 -9.64 5.02 -8.45
CA ILE A 143 -8.72 4.48 -7.43
C ILE A 143 -7.52 5.43 -7.31
N SER A 144 -7.29 5.91 -6.09
CA SER A 144 -6.04 6.61 -5.73
C SER A 144 -4.94 5.57 -5.48
N TYR A 145 -3.74 5.78 -6.02
CA TYR A 145 -2.61 4.88 -5.84
C TYR A 145 -1.28 5.62 -5.82
N PHE A 146 -0.21 5.00 -5.30
CA PHE A 146 1.17 5.42 -5.57
C PHE A 146 1.92 4.33 -6.34
N ALA A 147 2.75 4.76 -7.29
CA ALA A 147 3.54 3.86 -8.11
C ALA A 147 4.81 3.46 -7.37
N LEU A 148 5.23 2.20 -7.59
CA LEU A 148 6.51 1.70 -7.14
C LEU A 148 7.42 1.56 -8.37
N MET A 149 8.55 2.26 -8.36
CA MET A 149 9.61 2.05 -9.34
C MET A 149 10.59 1.03 -8.78
N SER A 150 11.05 0.09 -9.62
CA SER A 150 11.97 -0.96 -9.17
C SER A 150 13.20 -0.35 -8.51
N ALA A 151 13.47 -0.83 -7.30
CA ALA A 151 14.81 -0.84 -6.75
C ALA A 151 15.34 -2.26 -6.98
N ILE A 152 15.82 -2.55 -8.19
CA ILE A 152 16.68 -3.68 -8.57
C ILE A 152 16.22 -5.02 -7.96
N MET A 153 15.47 -5.81 -8.74
CA MET A 153 15.40 -7.26 -8.54
C MET A 153 16.63 -7.94 -9.14
#